data_AF-A0A7W0KGH1-F1
#
_entry.id   AF-A0A7W0KGH1-F1
#
_cell.length_a   1.000
_cell.length_b   1.000
_cell.length_c   1.000
_cell.angle_alpha   90.00
_cell.angle_beta   90.00
_cell.angle_gamma   90.00
#
_symmetry.space_group_name_H-M   'P 1'
#
loop_
_entity.id
_entity.type
_entity.pdbx_description
1 polymer ?
#
loop_
_entity_poly.entity_id
_entity_poly.type
_entity_poly.pdbx_seq_one_letter_code
_entity_poly.pdbx_strand_id
1 'polypeptide(L)'
;MTRDETPVGHAFKSRVFLWGADMNPTTVRARWPGSRFVATARASGLLSRSAGLPPEAFGPEIWGIIVETDKDQRGAPVPLTLADGASATAMLVDAPGGNPVEILAEARYWELPQAYRDRIEAFIDMAEAT
;
A
#
# COMPACT_ATOMS: atom_id res chain seq x y z
N MET A 1 -34.52 -10.56 -31.17
CA MET A 1 -33.64 -9.41 -30.86
C MET A 1 -32.91 -9.74 -29.58
N THR A 2 -31.70 -10.27 -29.72
CA THR A 2 -30.83 -10.68 -28.62
C THR A 2 -30.20 -9.41 -28.04
N ARG A 3 -30.41 -9.13 -26.75
CA ARG A 3 -29.69 -8.07 -26.06
C ARG A 3 -28.25 -8.55 -25.88
N ASP A 4 -27.33 -7.94 -26.60
CA ASP A 4 -25.89 -7.99 -26.32
C ASP A 4 -25.68 -7.24 -25.01
N GLU A 5 -25.70 -7.97 -23.89
CA GLU A 5 -25.20 -7.47 -22.62
C GLU A 5 -23.68 -7.68 -22.62
N THR A 6 -22.95 -6.80 -23.31
CA THR A 6 -21.52 -6.68 -23.11
C THR A 6 -21.32 -6.40 -21.62
N PRO A 7 -20.57 -7.22 -20.86
CA PRO A 7 -20.23 -6.87 -19.49
C PRO A 7 -19.49 -5.53 -19.59
N VAL A 8 -20.04 -4.48 -18.98
CA VAL A 8 -19.29 -3.23 -18.79
C VAL A 8 -18.18 -3.57 -17.82
N GLY A 9 -17.07 -4.11 -18.34
CA GLY A 9 -15.87 -4.30 -17.55
C GLY A 9 -15.49 -2.94 -17.01
N HIS A 10 -15.42 -2.80 -15.69
CA HIS A 10 -14.92 -1.57 -15.08
C HIS A 10 -13.52 -1.31 -15.62
N ALA A 11 -13.39 -0.31 -16.50
CA ALA A 11 -12.10 0.09 -17.02
C ALA A 11 -11.31 0.73 -15.87
N PHE A 12 -10.28 0.04 -15.38
CA PHE A 12 -9.37 0.59 -14.39
C PHE A 12 -8.56 1.73 -15.01
N LYS A 13 -8.52 2.87 -14.34
CA LYS A 13 -7.90 4.11 -14.85
C LYS A 13 -6.59 4.45 -14.16
N SER A 14 -6.37 3.95 -12.95
CA SER A 14 -5.19 4.33 -12.16
C SER A 14 -4.74 3.21 -11.24
N ARG A 15 -3.42 3.12 -11.06
CA ARG A 15 -2.77 2.31 -10.03
C ARG A 15 -2.38 3.18 -8.86
N VAL A 16 -2.73 2.74 -7.66
CA VAL A 16 -2.41 3.43 -6.41
C VAL A 16 -1.51 2.55 -5.57
N PHE A 17 -0.45 3.14 -5.02
CA PHE A 17 0.36 2.52 -4.00
C PHE A 17 -0.17 2.91 -2.62
N LEU A 18 -0.49 1.90 -1.81
CA LEU A 18 -0.95 2.04 -0.44
C LEU A 18 0.06 1.39 0.48
N TRP A 19 0.40 2.05 1.57
CA TRP A 19 1.26 1.51 2.61
C TRP A 19 0.77 1.98 3.98
N GLY A 20 1.28 1.38 5.05
CA GLY A 20 0.83 1.70 6.39
C GLY A 20 -0.63 1.30 6.65
N ALA A 21 -1.35 2.09 7.45
CA ALA A 21 -2.74 1.81 7.83
C ALA A 21 -3.73 1.93 6.65
N ASP A 22 -3.37 2.67 5.59
CA ASP A 22 -4.19 2.81 4.38
C ASP A 22 -4.35 1.51 3.59
N MET A 23 -3.55 0.48 3.91
CA MET A 23 -3.71 -0.86 3.36
C MET A 23 -4.98 -1.57 3.89
N ASN A 24 -5.66 -1.02 4.90
CA ASN A 24 -6.85 -1.63 5.49
C ASN A 24 -7.92 -1.92 4.44
N PRO A 25 -8.33 -3.19 4.23
CA PRO A 25 -9.27 -3.57 3.18
C PRO A 25 -10.63 -2.86 3.28
N THR A 26 -11.08 -2.54 4.50
CA THR A 26 -12.34 -1.82 4.73
C THR A 26 -12.21 -0.38 4.26
N THR A 27 -11.12 0.29 4.61
CA THR A 27 -10.78 1.64 4.14
C THR A 27 -10.64 1.69 2.63
N VAL A 28 -9.90 0.75 2.03
CA VAL A 28 -9.70 0.66 0.58
C VAL A 28 -11.03 0.50 -0.15
N ARG A 29 -11.90 -0.43 0.29
CA ARG A 29 -13.21 -0.65 -0.34
C ARG A 29 -14.15 0.52 -0.18
N ALA A 30 -14.12 1.22 0.96
CA ALA A 30 -14.92 2.41 1.18
C ALA A 30 -14.47 3.56 0.26
N ARG A 31 -13.15 3.73 0.11
CA ARG A 31 -12.56 4.82 -0.71
C ARG A 31 -12.68 4.56 -2.21
N TRP A 32 -12.40 3.33 -2.63
CA TRP A 32 -12.45 2.88 -4.01
C TRP A 32 -13.30 1.61 -4.14
N PRO A 33 -14.63 1.74 -4.15
CA PRO A 33 -15.52 0.62 -4.40
C PRO A 33 -15.17 -0.08 -5.72
N GLY A 34 -15.05 -1.41 -5.70
CA GLY A 34 -14.67 -2.19 -6.89
C GLY A 34 -13.17 -2.15 -7.23
N SER A 35 -12.32 -1.56 -6.38
CA SER A 35 -10.86 -1.63 -6.56
C SER A 35 -10.36 -3.07 -6.60
N ARG A 36 -9.31 -3.32 -7.37
CA ARG A 36 -8.70 -4.64 -7.51
C ARG A 36 -7.29 -4.64 -6.96
N PHE A 37 -6.97 -5.59 -6.08
CA PHE A 37 -5.59 -5.85 -5.69
C PHE A 37 -4.77 -6.30 -6.90
N VAL A 38 -3.59 -5.73 -7.08
CA VAL A 38 -2.67 -6.07 -8.17
C VAL A 38 -1.50 -6.89 -7.65
N ALA A 39 -0.73 -6.33 -6.72
CA ALA A 39 0.48 -6.94 -6.20
C ALA A 39 0.93 -6.26 -4.91
N THR A 40 1.73 -6.96 -4.11
CA THR A 40 2.58 -6.33 -3.09
C THR A 40 3.82 -5.73 -3.75
N ALA A 41 4.26 -4.57 -3.28
CA ALA A 41 5.42 -3.89 -3.82
C ALA A 41 6.21 -3.17 -2.74
N ARG A 42 7.48 -2.92 -3.02
CA ARG A 42 8.36 -2.10 -2.19
C ARG A 42 8.71 -0.79 -2.88
N ALA A 43 8.86 0.24 -2.07
CA ALA A 43 9.30 1.57 -2.45
C ALA A 43 10.50 1.99 -1.58
N SER A 44 11.12 3.12 -1.91
CA SER A 44 12.17 3.70 -1.06
C SER A 44 11.65 3.99 0.35
N GLY A 45 12.41 3.58 1.37
CA GLY A 45 12.12 3.84 2.78
C GLY A 45 12.09 5.33 3.13
N LEU A 46 12.63 6.21 2.28
CA LEU A 46 12.50 7.65 2.44
C LEU A 46 11.05 8.15 2.40
N LEU A 47 10.12 7.35 1.85
CA LEU A 47 8.69 7.67 1.89
C LEU A 47 8.15 7.75 3.33
N SER A 48 8.74 7.05 4.31
CA SER A 48 8.28 7.12 5.71
C SER A 48 8.39 8.53 6.27
N ARG A 49 9.40 9.29 5.82
CA ARG A 49 9.62 10.68 6.23
C ARG A 49 8.46 11.57 5.84
N SER A 50 7.85 11.33 4.67
CA SER A 50 6.68 12.10 4.23
C SER A 50 5.43 11.84 5.08
N ALA A 51 5.39 10.73 5.81
CA ALA A 51 4.33 10.41 6.76
C ALA A 51 4.68 10.74 8.22
N GLY A 52 5.79 11.45 8.47
CA GLY A 52 6.24 11.77 9.83
C GLY A 52 6.71 10.55 10.64
N LEU A 53 6.99 9.43 9.97
CA LEU A 53 7.44 8.19 10.61
C LEU A 53 8.97 8.03 10.52
N PRO A 54 9.63 7.61 11.62
CA PRO A 54 11.08 7.43 11.63
C PRO A 54 11.50 6.35 10.61
N PRO A 55 12.44 6.66 9.69
CA PRO A 55 12.95 5.68 8.71
C PRO A 55 13.48 4.40 9.34
N GLU A 56 13.98 4.50 10.56
CA GLU A 56 14.55 3.41 11.34
C GLU A 56 13.53 2.28 11.58
N ALA A 57 12.24 2.62 11.70
CA ALA A 57 11.16 1.65 11.93
C ALA A 57 10.87 0.75 10.72
N PHE A 58 11.21 1.21 9.50
CA PHE A 58 10.87 0.51 8.25
C PHE A 58 12.12 0.03 7.49
N GLY A 59 13.27 0.62 7.78
CA GLY A 59 14.53 0.35 7.10
C GLY A 59 14.61 1.04 5.74
N PRO A 60 15.46 0.54 4.82
CA PRO A 60 15.70 1.21 3.54
C PRO A 60 14.51 1.12 2.57
N GLU A 61 13.50 0.31 2.87
CA GLU A 61 12.41 -0.04 1.97
C GLU A 61 11.09 -0.09 2.72
N ILE A 62 10.03 0.47 2.12
CA ILE A 62 8.67 0.37 2.62
C ILE A 62 7.88 -0.57 1.73
N TRP A 63 7.24 -1.55 2.35
CA TRP A 63 6.34 -2.45 1.67
C TRP A 63 4.90 -1.96 1.75
N GLY A 64 4.18 -2.22 0.70
CA GLY A 64 2.77 -1.88 0.57
C GLY A 64 2.09 -2.71 -0.51
N ILE A 65 0.90 -2.29 -0.88
CA ILE A 65 0.10 -2.92 -1.93
C ILE A 65 -0.15 -1.95 -3.07
N ILE A 66 -0.34 -2.51 -4.27
CA ILE A 66 -0.84 -1.79 -5.42
C ILE A 66 -2.29 -2.21 -5.64
N VAL A 67 -3.17 -1.23 -5.78
CA VAL A 67 -4.56 -1.44 -6.19
C VAL A 67 -4.84 -0.71 -7.50
N GLU A 68 -5.68 -1.30 -8.33
CA GLU A 68 -6.28 -0.66 -9.49
C GLU A 68 -7.64 -0.08 -9.12
N THR A 69 -7.91 1.14 -9.58
CA THR A 69 -9.16 1.86 -9.32
C THR A 69 -9.78 2.34 -10.64
N ASP A 70 -11.09 2.49 -10.68
CA ASP A 70 -11.86 2.99 -11.84
C ASP A 70 -11.91 4.52 -11.92
N LYS A 71 -11.29 5.20 -10.95
CA LYS A 71 -11.18 6.65 -10.85
C LYS A 71 -9.78 7.10 -11.20
N ASP A 72 -9.67 8.23 -11.88
CA ASP A 72 -8.39 8.90 -12.09
C ASP A 72 -7.85 9.39 -10.74
N GLN A 73 -6.62 8.98 -10.42
CA GLN A 73 -5.96 9.38 -9.17
C GLN A 73 -4.89 10.43 -9.43
N ARG A 74 -4.90 11.47 -8.61
CA ARG A 74 -3.85 12.50 -8.60
C ARG A 74 -2.95 12.24 -7.41
N GLY A 75 -1.65 12.46 -7.57
CA GLY A 75 -0.65 12.13 -6.57
C GLY A 75 0.77 12.19 -7.12
N ALA A 76 1.75 11.89 -6.28
CA ALA A 76 3.13 11.75 -6.74
C ALA A 76 3.32 10.36 -7.36
N PRO A 77 3.90 10.25 -8.58
CA PRO A 77 4.27 8.95 -9.11
C PRO A 77 5.42 8.38 -8.28
N VAL A 78 5.25 7.16 -7.78
CA VAL A 78 6.27 6.46 -6.99
C VAL A 78 6.82 5.29 -7.79
N PRO A 79 8.16 5.20 -7.96
CA PRO A 79 8.80 4.01 -8.51
C PRO A 79 8.75 2.88 -7.48
N LEU A 80 8.34 1.70 -7.95
CA LEU A 80 8.12 0.52 -7.14
C LEU A 80 8.88 -0.68 -7.70
N THR A 81 9.22 -1.62 -6.82
CA THR A 81 9.61 -2.97 -7.21
C THR A 81 8.56 -3.94 -6.68
N LEU A 82 7.95 -4.72 -7.56
CA LEU A 82 7.00 -5.76 -7.18
C LEU A 82 7.73 -6.91 -6.45
N ALA A 83 6.97 -7.76 -5.76
CA ALA A 83 7.55 -8.90 -5.03
C ALA A 83 8.32 -9.89 -5.93
N ASP A 84 7.99 -9.98 -7.22
CA ASP A 84 8.70 -10.78 -8.22
C ASP A 84 9.97 -10.11 -8.78
N GLY A 85 10.28 -8.89 -8.33
CA GLY A 85 11.41 -8.10 -8.79
C GLY A 85 11.13 -7.19 -9.99
N ALA A 86 9.93 -7.25 -10.59
CA ALA A 86 9.57 -6.38 -11.70
C ALA A 86 9.42 -4.91 -11.26
N SER A 87 9.79 -3.98 -12.14
CA SER A 87 9.59 -2.55 -11.90
C SER A 87 8.13 -2.15 -12.21
N ALA A 88 7.58 -1.27 -11.37
CA ALA A 88 6.27 -0.67 -11.57
C ALA A 88 6.27 0.80 -11.17
N THR A 89 5.25 1.53 -11.61
CA THR A 89 4.97 2.89 -11.12
C THR A 89 3.49 2.97 -10.73
N ALA A 90 3.22 3.56 -9.57
CA ALA A 90 1.86 3.83 -9.12
C ALA A 90 1.78 5.19 -8.43
N MET A 91 0.56 5.71 -8.29
CA MET A 91 0.30 7.01 -7.67
C MET A 91 0.28 6.86 -6.16
N LEU A 92 1.01 7.73 -5.45
CA LEU A 92 0.84 7.96 -4.03
C LEU A 92 -0.18 9.09 -3.85
N VAL A 93 -1.41 8.71 -3.48
CA VAL A 93 -2.56 9.64 -3.45
C VAL A 93 -2.56 10.49 -2.19
N ASP A 94 -2.08 9.94 -1.07
CA ASP A 94 -1.84 10.65 0.19
C ASP A 94 -0.51 10.16 0.81
N ALA A 95 0.03 10.88 1.79
CA ALA A 95 1.08 10.34 2.66
C ALA A 95 0.39 9.53 3.76
N PRO A 96 0.36 8.20 3.69
CA PRO A 96 -0.42 7.42 4.62
C PRO A 96 0.27 7.45 5.98
N GLY A 97 -0.47 7.97 6.96
CA GLY A 97 -0.14 7.88 8.36
C GLY A 97 -0.83 6.67 8.97
N GLY A 98 -0.24 6.18 10.05
CA GLY A 98 -0.78 5.12 10.89
C GLY A 98 0.15 4.94 12.08
N ASN A 99 -0.38 4.47 13.20
CA ASN A 99 0.52 4.08 14.29
C ASN A 99 1.20 2.74 13.94
N PRO A 100 2.38 2.43 14.48
CA PRO A 100 3.11 1.21 14.15
C PRO A 100 2.30 -0.09 14.31
N VAL A 101 1.40 -0.14 15.30
CA VAL A 101 0.56 -1.31 15.59
C VAL A 101 -0.44 -1.56 14.45
N GLU A 102 -1.10 -0.52 13.95
CA GLU A 102 -1.98 -0.59 12.77
C GLU A 102 -1.20 -1.04 11.55
N ILE A 103 -0.01 -0.47 11.34
CA ILE A 103 0.83 -0.81 10.20
C ILE A 103 1.24 -2.29 10.25
N LEU A 104 1.61 -2.81 11.43
CA LEU A 104 1.92 -4.23 11.61
C LEU A 104 0.71 -5.13 11.35
N ALA A 105 -0.48 -4.73 11.80
CA ALA A 105 -1.71 -5.48 11.55
C ALA A 105 -1.98 -5.61 10.05
N GLU A 106 -1.86 -4.51 9.29
CA GLU A 106 -2.06 -4.53 7.85
C GLU A 106 -0.93 -5.29 7.13
N ALA A 107 0.33 -5.14 7.57
CA ALA A 107 1.44 -5.91 7.03
C ALA A 107 1.26 -7.42 7.24
N ARG A 108 0.64 -7.84 8.35
CA ARG A 108 0.26 -9.23 8.61
C ARG A 108 -0.87 -9.68 7.70
N TYR A 109 -1.94 -8.88 7.55
CA TYR A 109 -3.08 -9.21 6.69
C TYR A 109 -2.67 -9.46 5.23
N TRP A 110 -1.81 -8.60 4.68
CA TRP A 110 -1.33 -8.72 3.29
C TRP A 110 -0.12 -9.66 3.12
N GLU A 111 0.27 -10.37 4.18
CA GLU A 111 1.39 -11.30 4.16
C GLU A 111 2.69 -10.68 3.63
N LEU A 112 2.95 -9.41 4.00
CA LEU A 112 4.17 -8.72 3.62
C LEU A 112 5.41 -9.43 4.18
N PRO A 113 6.60 -9.26 3.58
CA PRO A 113 7.78 -10.02 3.95
C PRO A 113 8.08 -10.03 5.45
N GLN A 114 8.45 -11.21 5.98
CA GLN A 114 8.72 -11.40 7.41
C GLN A 114 9.69 -10.35 7.96
N ALA A 115 10.82 -10.13 7.27
CA ALA A 115 11.83 -9.17 7.68
C ALA A 115 11.31 -7.71 7.76
N TYR A 116 10.27 -7.36 7.02
CA TYR A 116 9.62 -6.06 7.13
C TYR A 116 8.73 -6.00 8.39
N ARG A 117 7.95 -7.06 8.64
CA ARG A 117 7.11 -7.18 9.85
C ARG A 117 7.95 -7.18 11.13
N ASP A 118 9.06 -7.91 11.15
CA ASP A 118 9.97 -8.00 12.30
C ASP A 118 10.54 -6.64 12.70
N ARG A 119 10.80 -5.75 11.73
CA ARG A 119 11.30 -4.39 12.00
C ARG A 119 10.25 -3.52 12.67
N ILE A 120 9.00 -3.61 12.21
CA ILE A 120 7.90 -2.85 12.78
C ILE A 120 7.62 -3.36 14.21
N GLU A 121 7.63 -4.68 14.41
CA GLU A 121 7.46 -5.30 15.73
C GLU A 121 8.57 -4.90 16.70
N ALA A 122 9.84 -4.97 16.28
CA ALA A 122 10.96 -4.50 17.10
C ALA A 122 10.86 -3.00 17.44
N PHE A 123 10.36 -2.17 16.52
CA PHE A 123 10.14 -0.75 16.79
C PHE A 123 9.03 -0.52 17.83
N ILE A 124 7.95 -1.29 17.79
CA ILE A 124 6.87 -1.25 18.79
C ILE A 124 7.42 -1.63 20.16
N ASP A 125 8.13 -2.75 20.26
CA ASP A 125 8.70 -3.24 21.53
C ASP A 125 9.64 -2.21 22.17
N MET A 126 10.46 -1.53 21.36
CA MET A 126 11.35 -0.47 21.83
C MET A 126 10.58 0.75 22.35
N ALA A 127 9.49 1.13 21.67
CA ALA A 127 8.68 2.28 22.05
C ALA A 127 7.91 2.06 23.36
N GLU A 128 7.50 0.82 23.66
CA GLU A 128 6.82 0.47 24.91
C GLU A 128 7.78 0.34 26.11
N ALA A 129 9.08 0.14 25.85
CA ALA A 129 10.10 0.02 26.89
C ALA A 129 10.59 1.38 27.45
N THR A 130 10.08 2.50 26.94
CA THR A 130 10.48 3.88 27.29
C THR A 130 9.40 4.59 28.10
#